data_AF-A0AAQ3UZA6-F1
#
_entry.id   AF-A0AAQ3UZA6-F1
#
_cell.length_a   1.000
_cell.length_b   1.000
_cell.length_c   1.000
_cell.angle_alpha   90.00
_cell.angle_beta   90.00
_cell.angle_gamma   90.00
#
_symmetry.space_group_name_H-M   'P 1'
#
loop_
_entity.id
_entity.type
_entity.pdbx_description
1 polymer ?
#
loop_
_entity_poly.entity_id
_entity_poly.type
_entity_poly.pdbx_seq_one_letter_code
_entity_poly.pdbx_strand_id
1 'polypeptide(L)'
;MVDPVWEYGQKYKSGFICKYCRETKSGGGATRFKEHLAQRDHDVKDCPSVPPEVKTFFIEHLDRNKARASARAREKLLRDAAARAPHIDLDPEEEVGQGQYDEDAELQATLRQSWEEYDFMQRAGPHYDRGGGSGSGSRAGGSGVRGSGVRGSRVAGSGGPLPSMFTRSQSHVPERVRDYHLGLSSAPRQQRIDTGPWTVKGKTSRELLGRAWAKACHAVGIPGQKVDDPYFKAAIMETQKQGVGIKIPTGREIDGKYLDENVKEIETEIEKWKKDCDECGVTLMCDSWTGPMRNSVINFLVYSGGTMYFMKSVDAIDKIQDYQYLLKKIKAVVMKLGYHNVVQIVTDNGSNYKKACEILTDRFPHMAWQPCLAHTINLMLKDIGKWPEHEACIQSAQKICSWLYNSNSLHSMMRQAIGRELVKWNATRFGTNYMFLKSMFKKKDQFMAWLISPEFRNTRFFKTEMGRYAFDSMCSLDWWNNLEWVINDVEPLYMFLRFADSDKNPNLGDVTLEYQNMRNK
;
A
#
# COMPACT_ATOMS: atom_id res chain seq x y z
N MET A 1 -3.90 31.14 15.91
CA MET A 1 -2.78 31.89 16.51
C MET A 1 -3.00 33.36 16.18
N VAL A 2 -3.00 34.25 17.17
CA VAL A 2 -3.15 35.70 16.95
C VAL A 2 -1.84 36.23 16.34
N ASP A 3 -1.93 37.08 15.32
CA ASP A 3 -0.74 37.64 14.65
C ASP A 3 0.05 38.54 15.62
N PRO A 4 1.36 38.32 15.83
CA PRO A 4 2.16 39.06 16.80
C PRO A 4 2.22 40.57 16.52
N VAL A 5 1.83 41.04 15.33
CA VAL A 5 1.74 42.48 15.03
C VAL A 5 0.77 43.23 15.95
N TRP A 6 -0.24 42.54 16.50
CA TRP A 6 -1.24 43.14 17.38
C TRP A 6 -0.72 43.42 18.80
N GLU A 7 0.52 43.08 19.12
CA GLU A 7 1.20 43.55 20.33
C GLU A 7 1.63 45.03 20.22
N TYR A 8 1.74 45.52 18.97
CA TYR A 8 2.24 46.85 18.62
C TYR A 8 1.14 47.82 18.20
N GLY A 9 -0.12 47.40 18.23
CA GLY A 9 -1.29 48.22 17.92
C GLY A 9 -2.59 47.44 18.01
N GLN A 10 -3.70 48.09 17.73
CA GLN A 10 -5.02 47.49 17.89
C GLN A 10 -5.74 47.38 16.56
N LYS A 11 -6.54 46.34 16.40
CA LYS A 11 -7.39 46.17 15.22
C LYS A 11 -8.55 47.15 15.29
N TYR A 12 -8.76 47.91 14.22
CA TYR A 12 -9.86 48.88 14.12
C TYR A 12 -10.62 48.67 12.82
N LYS A 13 -11.84 48.13 12.90
CA LYS A 13 -12.63 47.70 11.72
C LYS A 13 -11.80 46.77 10.82
N SER A 14 -11.67 47.12 9.54
CA SER A 14 -10.82 46.48 8.52
C SER A 14 -9.36 46.97 8.51
N GLY A 15 -8.98 47.86 9.42
CA GLY A 15 -7.67 48.47 9.52
C GLY A 15 -7.03 48.36 10.92
N PHE A 16 -6.20 49.34 11.29
CA PHE A 16 -5.38 49.30 12.50
C PHE A 16 -5.20 50.68 13.14
N ILE A 17 -4.90 50.68 14.44
CA ILE A 17 -4.44 51.83 15.22
C ILE A 17 -3.02 51.51 15.69
N CYS A 18 -2.05 52.32 15.26
CA CYS A 18 -0.65 52.14 15.65
C CYS A 18 -0.40 52.66 17.08
N LYS A 19 0.27 51.87 17.93
CA LYS A 19 0.58 52.27 19.32
C LYS A 19 1.62 53.40 19.40
N TYR A 20 2.44 53.56 18.36
CA TYR A 20 3.55 54.52 18.34
C TYR A 20 3.12 55.91 17.82
N CYS A 21 2.58 56.00 16.60
CA CYS A 21 2.18 57.27 16.00
C CYS A 21 0.71 57.64 16.26
N ARG A 22 -0.08 56.73 16.87
CA ARG A 22 -1.52 56.87 17.13
C ARG A 22 -2.39 57.09 15.88
N GLU A 23 -1.82 56.91 14.69
CA GLU A 23 -2.57 57.05 13.45
C GLU A 23 -3.55 55.88 13.29
N THR A 24 -4.78 56.22 12.89
CA THR A 24 -5.85 55.26 12.64
C THR A 24 -6.03 55.10 11.13
N LYS A 25 -5.90 53.87 10.63
CA LYS A 25 -6.20 53.52 9.24
C LYS A 25 -7.47 52.67 9.20
N SER A 26 -8.42 53.03 8.35
CA SER A 26 -9.70 52.34 8.19
C SER A 26 -9.65 51.13 7.25
N GLY A 27 -8.53 50.89 6.55
CA GLY A 27 -8.35 49.78 5.63
C GLY A 27 -6.92 49.24 5.60
N GLY A 28 -6.80 47.92 5.46
CA GLY A 28 -5.52 47.20 5.47
C GLY A 28 -5.35 46.41 6.76
N GLY A 29 -5.39 45.08 6.68
CA GLY A 29 -5.22 44.21 7.84
C GLY A 29 -3.77 44.18 8.37
N ALA A 30 -3.43 43.10 9.06
CA ALA A 30 -2.13 42.88 9.69
C ALA A 30 -0.92 43.16 8.77
N THR A 31 -1.02 42.85 7.47
CA THR A 31 0.07 43.06 6.50
C THR A 31 0.43 44.53 6.32
N ARG A 32 -0.57 45.40 6.07
CA ARG A 32 -0.34 46.85 5.96
C ARG A 32 0.14 47.45 7.27
N PHE A 33 -0.26 46.88 8.39
CA PHE A 33 0.25 47.32 9.68
C PHE A 33 1.74 46.98 9.88
N LYS A 34 2.19 45.80 9.42
CA LYS A 34 3.62 45.44 9.42
C LYS A 34 4.43 46.35 8.50
N GLU A 35 3.89 46.71 7.33
CA GLU A 35 4.53 47.63 6.38
C GLU A 35 4.69 49.04 6.98
N HIS A 36 3.66 49.54 7.67
CA HIS A 36 3.70 50.81 8.41
C HIS A 36 4.81 50.86 9.48
N LEU A 37 5.04 49.74 10.18
CA LEU A 37 6.09 49.62 11.20
C LEU A 37 7.48 49.38 10.61
N ALA A 38 7.56 48.68 9.48
CA ALA A 38 8.82 48.38 8.78
C ALA A 38 9.35 49.56 7.95
N GLN A 39 8.50 50.54 7.64
CA GLN A 39 8.79 51.69 6.78
C GLN A 39 9.39 51.29 5.42
N ARG A 40 8.67 50.43 4.69
CA ARG A 40 9.23 49.72 3.53
C ARG A 40 8.38 49.81 2.27
N ASP A 41 7.10 50.13 2.38
CA ASP A 41 6.17 50.14 1.24
C ASP A 41 5.68 51.57 0.97
N HIS A 42 5.67 51.98 -0.29
CA HIS A 42 5.24 53.31 -0.71
C HIS A 42 3.72 53.50 -0.60
N ASP A 43 2.94 52.41 -0.59
CA ASP A 43 1.48 52.44 -0.51
C ASP A 43 0.94 52.60 0.92
N VAL A 44 1.81 52.56 1.94
CA VAL A 44 1.44 52.70 3.35
C VAL A 44 2.29 53.79 3.98
N LYS A 45 1.65 54.84 4.49
CA LYS A 45 2.35 55.93 5.21
C LYS A 45 3.16 55.38 6.37
N ASP A 46 4.44 55.74 6.46
CA ASP A 46 5.37 55.27 7.49
C ASP A 46 5.02 55.76 8.92
N CYS A 47 5.37 54.96 9.92
CA CYS A 47 5.29 55.35 11.32
C CYS A 47 6.49 56.25 11.71
N PRO A 48 6.31 57.54 12.03
CA PRO A 48 7.43 58.42 12.40
C PRO A 48 8.06 58.10 13.76
N SER A 49 7.35 57.35 14.61
CA SER A 49 7.72 57.13 16.03
C SER A 49 8.02 55.66 16.37
N VAL A 50 8.27 54.82 15.37
CA VAL A 50 8.57 53.39 15.60
C VAL A 50 9.99 53.22 16.16
N PRO A 51 10.18 52.46 17.25
CA PRO A 51 11.51 52.14 17.76
C PRO A 51 12.35 51.36 16.74
N PRO A 52 13.68 51.59 16.66
CA PRO A 52 14.56 50.89 15.72
C PRO A 52 14.48 49.36 15.80
N GLU A 53 14.39 48.81 17.02
CA GLU A 53 14.32 47.36 17.27
C GLU A 53 13.06 46.74 16.66
N VAL A 54 11.92 47.43 16.78
CA VAL A 54 10.62 46.98 16.27
C VAL A 54 10.59 47.11 14.75
N LYS A 55 11.19 48.17 14.20
CA LYS A 55 11.37 48.33 12.75
C LYS A 55 12.18 47.17 12.17
N THR A 56 13.33 46.83 12.76
CA THR A 56 14.17 45.72 12.29
C THR A 56 13.45 44.37 12.37
N PHE A 57 12.74 44.11 13.48
CA PHE A 57 11.93 42.89 13.65
C PHE A 57 10.91 42.71 12.52
N PHE A 58 10.17 43.76 12.14
CA PHE A 58 9.17 43.67 11.08
C PHE A 58 9.79 43.65 9.67
N ILE A 59 10.97 44.27 9.47
CA ILE A 59 11.74 44.11 8.23
C ILE A 59 12.10 42.63 8.03
N GLU A 60 12.71 41.98 9.03
CA GLU A 60 13.09 40.56 8.97
C GLU A 60 11.87 39.64 8.80
N HIS A 61 10.77 39.95 9.49
CA HIS A 61 9.54 39.17 9.38
C HIS A 61 8.92 39.28 7.98
N LEU A 62 8.94 40.46 7.36
CA LEU A 62 8.48 40.66 5.99
C LEU A 62 9.44 39.99 4.99
N ASP A 63 10.75 40.04 5.20
CA ASP A 63 11.74 39.34 4.38
C ASP A 63 11.57 37.82 4.45
N ARG A 64 11.35 37.26 5.63
CA ARG A 64 11.08 35.83 5.82
C ARG A 64 9.79 35.41 5.13
N ASN A 65 8.75 36.25 5.19
CA ASN A 65 7.50 36.00 4.47
C ASN A 65 7.67 36.10 2.96
N LYS A 66 8.44 37.07 2.46
CA LYS A 66 8.77 37.22 1.05
C LYS A 66 9.64 36.08 0.53
N ALA A 67 10.61 35.61 1.33
CA ALA A 67 11.42 34.44 1.04
C ALA A 67 10.58 33.16 1.00
N ARG A 68 9.64 32.99 1.96
CA ARG A 68 8.66 31.89 1.95
C ARG A 68 7.72 31.96 0.74
N ALA A 69 7.25 33.15 0.38
CA ALA A 69 6.42 33.35 -0.81
C ALA A 69 7.20 33.06 -2.10
N SER A 70 8.46 33.49 -2.17
CA SER A 70 9.36 33.22 -3.30
C SER A 70 9.73 31.74 -3.39
N ALA A 71 9.94 31.05 -2.26
CA ALA A 71 10.16 29.61 -2.21
C ALA A 71 8.91 28.85 -2.66
N ARG A 72 7.71 29.25 -2.21
CA ARG A 72 6.43 28.69 -2.69
C ARG A 72 6.18 28.97 -4.17
N ALA A 73 6.54 30.16 -4.65
CA ALA A 73 6.45 30.50 -6.07
C ALA A 73 7.45 29.71 -6.91
N ARG A 74 8.67 29.49 -6.41
CA ARG A 74 9.69 28.65 -7.05
C ARG A 74 9.28 27.17 -7.03
N GLU A 75 8.70 26.69 -5.94
CA GLU A 75 8.10 25.35 -5.82
C GLU A 75 6.92 25.20 -6.78
N LYS A 76 6.05 26.20 -6.88
CA LYS A 76 4.95 26.24 -7.86
C LYS A 76 5.49 26.26 -9.29
N LEU A 77 6.50 27.06 -9.59
CA LEU A 77 7.14 27.10 -10.92
C LEU A 77 7.86 25.79 -11.23
N LEU A 78 8.49 25.14 -10.25
CA LEU A 78 9.10 23.81 -10.38
C LEU A 78 8.03 22.73 -10.58
N ARG A 79 6.88 22.84 -9.91
CA ARG A 79 5.72 21.97 -10.10
C ARG A 79 5.07 22.18 -11.46
N ASP A 80 4.88 23.42 -11.88
CA ASP A 80 4.35 23.81 -13.19
C ASP A 80 5.35 23.51 -14.32
N ALA A 81 6.66 23.51 -14.04
CA ALA A 81 7.72 23.08 -14.96
C ALA A 81 7.85 21.55 -14.98
N ALA A 82 7.58 20.84 -13.88
CA ALA A 82 7.48 19.39 -13.85
C ALA A 82 6.21 18.90 -14.58
N ALA A 83 5.13 19.68 -14.52
CA ALA A 83 3.92 19.48 -15.31
C ALA A 83 4.12 19.82 -16.80
N ARG A 84 5.00 20.78 -17.11
CA ARG A 84 5.39 21.15 -18.48
C ARG A 84 6.61 20.39 -19.03
N ALA A 85 7.26 19.55 -18.23
CA ALA A 85 8.45 18.82 -18.64
C ALA A 85 8.01 17.70 -19.60
N PRO A 86 8.48 17.71 -20.86
CA PRO A 86 7.99 16.80 -21.88
C PRO A 86 8.36 15.35 -21.53
N HIS A 87 7.34 14.51 -21.45
CA HIS A 87 7.49 13.08 -21.68
C HIS A 87 7.65 12.93 -23.20
N ILE A 88 8.88 12.65 -23.64
CA ILE A 88 9.18 12.13 -24.98
C ILE A 88 9.06 10.59 -24.81
N ASP A 89 8.22 9.83 -25.54
CA ASP A 89 7.74 9.93 -26.93
C ASP A 89 6.22 9.67 -27.09
N LEU A 90 5.55 10.58 -27.84
CA LEU A 90 4.51 10.42 -28.90
C LEU A 90 3.18 9.69 -28.55
N ASP A 91 1.95 10.19 -28.68
CA ASP A 91 1.27 11.39 -29.21
C ASP A 91 -0.19 11.43 -28.60
N PRO A 92 -1.06 12.44 -28.85
CA PRO A 92 -1.81 13.17 -27.81
C PRO A 92 -3.32 12.82 -27.69
N GLU A 93 -3.92 13.10 -26.51
CA GLU A 93 -5.15 13.92 -26.38
C GLU A 93 -5.55 14.18 -24.90
N GLU A 94 -5.70 15.48 -24.62
CA GLU A 94 -6.40 16.27 -23.59
C GLU A 94 -6.53 15.84 -22.09
N GLU A 95 -6.16 16.80 -21.25
CA GLU A 95 -6.24 16.86 -19.79
C GLU A 95 -7.67 17.07 -19.26
N VAL A 96 -7.97 16.54 -18.05
CA VAL A 96 -8.70 17.30 -17.01
C VAL A 96 -8.21 16.88 -15.62
N GLY A 97 -7.73 17.84 -14.81
CA GLY A 97 -7.24 17.60 -13.45
C GLY A 97 -8.31 17.70 -12.35
N GLN A 98 -7.99 17.16 -11.16
CA GLN A 98 -8.15 17.79 -9.83
C GLN A 98 -7.89 16.80 -8.69
N GLY A 99 -7.30 17.30 -7.59
CA GLY A 99 -7.53 16.78 -6.24
C GLY A 99 -6.33 16.19 -5.52
N GLN A 100 -5.72 16.98 -4.63
CA GLN A 100 -4.64 16.53 -3.75
C GLN A 100 -5.28 15.86 -2.50
N TYR A 101 -5.37 14.53 -2.50
CA TYR A 101 -5.64 13.70 -1.32
C TYR A 101 -4.66 12.50 -1.33
N ASP A 102 -4.39 11.94 -0.15
CA ASP A 102 -3.33 10.94 0.12
C ASP A 102 -3.68 9.55 -0.47
N GLU A 103 -3.69 9.46 -1.81
CA GLU A 103 -4.22 8.34 -2.60
C GLU A 103 -3.46 7.02 -2.40
N ASP A 104 -2.16 7.07 -2.12
CA ASP A 104 -1.32 5.86 -2.06
C ASP A 104 -1.57 5.02 -0.80
N ALA A 105 -1.84 5.65 0.35
CA ALA A 105 -2.11 4.93 1.60
C ALA A 105 -3.49 4.26 1.59
N GLU A 106 -4.50 4.95 1.05
CA GLU A 106 -5.85 4.43 0.92
C GLU A 106 -5.90 3.34 -0.16
N LEU A 107 -5.24 3.53 -1.31
CA LEU A 107 -5.13 2.50 -2.35
C LEU A 107 -4.41 1.25 -1.86
N GLN A 108 -3.31 1.38 -1.10
CA GLN A 108 -2.63 0.23 -0.51
C GLN A 108 -3.47 -0.49 0.55
N ALA A 109 -4.30 0.23 1.31
CA ALA A 109 -5.24 -0.35 2.27
C ALA A 109 -6.40 -1.05 1.55
N THR A 110 -6.93 -0.47 0.47
CA THR A 110 -8.00 -1.06 -0.34
C THR A 110 -7.53 -2.27 -1.14
N LEU A 111 -6.30 -2.24 -1.67
CA LEU A 111 -5.66 -3.41 -2.26
C LEU A 111 -5.56 -4.52 -1.21
N ARG A 112 -5.01 -4.24 -0.01
CA ARG A 112 -4.92 -5.21 1.10
C ARG A 112 -6.29 -5.77 1.53
N GLN A 113 -7.32 -4.94 1.61
CA GLN A 113 -8.69 -5.40 1.92
C GLN A 113 -9.26 -6.28 0.81
N SER A 114 -9.01 -5.96 -0.46
CA SER A 114 -9.37 -6.83 -1.59
C SER A 114 -8.61 -8.16 -1.57
N TRP A 115 -7.38 -8.19 -1.05
CA TRP A 115 -6.61 -9.41 -0.81
C TRP A 115 -7.23 -10.25 0.32
N GLU A 116 -7.61 -9.63 1.44
CA GLU A 116 -8.26 -10.30 2.57
C GLU A 116 -9.64 -10.87 2.20
N GLU A 117 -10.42 -10.16 1.39
CA GLU A 117 -11.70 -10.67 0.88
C GLU A 117 -11.54 -11.86 -0.07
N TYR A 118 -10.52 -11.84 -0.93
CA TYR A 118 -10.23 -12.95 -1.83
C TYR A 118 -9.75 -14.20 -1.07
N ASP A 119 -8.88 -14.04 -0.07
CA ASP A 119 -8.42 -15.13 0.79
C ASP A 119 -9.57 -15.67 1.67
N PHE A 120 -10.49 -14.81 2.13
CA PHE A 120 -11.72 -15.22 2.81
C PHE A 120 -12.63 -16.06 1.91
N MET A 121 -12.82 -15.65 0.64
CA MET A 121 -13.61 -16.42 -0.34
C MET A 121 -12.99 -17.77 -0.69
N GLN A 122 -11.66 -17.91 -0.68
CA GLN A 122 -10.99 -19.19 -0.93
C GLN A 122 -11.04 -20.14 0.28
N ARG A 123 -11.12 -19.59 1.51
CA ARG A 123 -11.23 -20.39 2.75
C ARG A 123 -12.67 -20.78 3.08
N ALA A 124 -13.64 -19.95 2.70
CA ALA A 124 -15.05 -20.27 2.80
C ALA A 124 -15.47 -21.08 1.57
N GLY A 125 -15.35 -22.41 1.63
CA GLY A 125 -15.92 -23.31 0.62
C GLY A 125 -17.43 -23.10 0.41
N PRO A 126 -18.05 -23.80 -0.55
CA PRO A 126 -19.44 -23.56 -0.96
C PRO A 126 -20.38 -23.58 0.25
N HIS A 127 -21.08 -22.45 0.42
CA HIS A 127 -22.00 -22.17 1.50
C HIS A 127 -23.11 -23.24 1.51
N TYR A 128 -23.17 -24.05 2.56
CA TYR A 128 -24.39 -24.79 2.88
C TYR A 128 -25.31 -23.84 3.65
N ASP A 129 -26.47 -23.55 3.08
CA ASP A 129 -27.57 -22.91 3.78
C ASP A 129 -28.03 -23.80 4.94
N ARG A 130 -28.14 -23.23 6.13
CA ARG A 130 -29.05 -23.78 7.15
C ARG A 130 -29.96 -22.68 7.64
N GLY A 131 -31.18 -22.73 7.08
CA GLY A 131 -32.35 -22.04 7.56
C GLY A 131 -32.63 -22.33 9.03
N GLY A 132 -33.40 -21.40 9.61
CA GLY A 132 -33.82 -21.42 11.00
C GLY A 132 -34.65 -22.65 11.38
N GLY A 133 -34.62 -22.95 12.66
CA GLY A 133 -35.47 -23.95 13.29
C GLY A 133 -35.29 -23.92 14.80
N SER A 134 -36.22 -23.22 15.47
CA SER A 134 -36.43 -23.25 16.92
C SER A 134 -36.80 -24.67 17.37
N GLY A 135 -36.29 -25.14 18.52
CA GLY A 135 -36.70 -26.43 19.08
C GLY A 135 -35.96 -26.83 20.35
N SER A 136 -36.66 -26.68 21.47
CA SER A 136 -36.49 -27.27 22.80
C SER A 136 -35.89 -28.69 22.89
N GLY A 137 -35.19 -28.99 24.00
CA GLY A 137 -35.22 -30.34 24.59
C GLY A 137 -33.93 -30.90 25.20
N SER A 138 -33.77 -30.70 26.50
CA SER A 138 -33.35 -31.67 27.54
C SER A 138 -32.40 -32.86 27.25
N ARG A 139 -31.34 -32.92 28.08
CA ARG A 139 -30.80 -34.07 28.85
C ARG A 139 -30.80 -35.47 28.21
N ALA A 140 -29.61 -36.11 28.17
CA ALA A 140 -29.20 -37.22 29.07
C ALA A 140 -28.03 -38.05 28.49
N GLY A 141 -27.18 -38.58 29.39
CA GLY A 141 -26.70 -39.96 29.29
C GLY A 141 -25.31 -40.24 28.73
N GLY A 142 -24.29 -40.20 29.60
CA GLY A 142 -23.61 -41.42 30.08
C GLY A 142 -22.81 -42.33 29.14
N SER A 143 -21.55 -42.53 29.56
CA SER A 143 -20.78 -43.79 29.49
C SER A 143 -20.02 -44.18 28.20
N GLY A 144 -18.71 -44.00 28.26
CA GLY A 144 -17.82 -45.12 28.61
C GLY A 144 -17.21 -45.96 27.48
N VAL A 145 -15.91 -46.20 27.67
CA VAL A 145 -15.12 -47.40 27.33
C VAL A 145 -14.09 -47.27 26.19
N ARG A 146 -12.89 -47.73 26.56
CA ARG A 146 -11.59 -47.82 25.88
C ARG A 146 -11.59 -48.89 24.78
N GLY A 147 -10.68 -48.75 23.81
CA GLY A 147 -10.25 -49.87 22.96
C GLY A 147 -9.08 -49.51 22.04
N SER A 148 -7.91 -50.07 22.33
CA SER A 148 -6.65 -49.94 21.59
C SER A 148 -6.63 -50.78 20.30
N GLY A 149 -6.03 -50.20 19.25
CA GLY A 149 -5.08 -50.81 18.29
C GLY A 149 -5.54 -51.95 17.37
N VAL A 150 -5.22 -51.85 16.06
CA VAL A 150 -4.59 -52.91 15.25
C VAL A 150 -4.03 -52.29 13.94
N ARG A 151 -2.79 -52.68 13.61
CA ARG A 151 -2.10 -52.46 12.32
C ARG A 151 -2.62 -53.42 11.24
N GLY A 152 -2.75 -52.93 10.00
CA GLY A 152 -2.90 -53.76 8.79
C GLY A 152 -2.05 -53.24 7.63
N SER A 153 -0.93 -53.93 7.37
CA SER A 153 -0.24 -54.03 6.06
C SER A 153 -1.14 -54.81 5.08
N ARG A 154 -1.13 -54.76 3.75
CA ARG A 154 -0.27 -54.33 2.61
C ARG A 154 -1.21 -54.40 1.37
N VAL A 155 -0.96 -53.67 0.28
CA VAL A 155 -0.76 -54.24 -1.08
C VAL A 155 0.00 -53.22 -1.92
N ALA A 156 1.16 -53.63 -2.44
CA ALA A 156 1.95 -52.91 -3.43
C ALA A 156 1.49 -53.32 -4.83
N GLY A 157 1.23 -52.34 -5.69
CA GLY A 157 1.13 -52.48 -7.14
C GLY A 157 2.26 -51.70 -7.79
N SER A 158 3.14 -52.42 -8.47
CA SER A 158 4.37 -51.96 -9.11
C SER A 158 4.11 -51.25 -10.46
N GLY A 159 4.59 -50.02 -10.58
CA GLY A 159 4.87 -49.33 -11.84
C GLY A 159 6.11 -48.44 -11.62
N GLY A 160 7.09 -48.53 -12.51
CA GLY A 160 8.47 -48.03 -12.34
C GLY A 160 8.66 -46.52 -12.12
N PRO A 161 9.89 -46.07 -11.80
CA PRO A 161 10.16 -44.77 -11.22
C PRO A 161 10.20 -43.67 -12.28
N LEU A 162 9.22 -42.78 -12.27
CA LEU A 162 9.41 -41.43 -12.81
C LEU A 162 10.32 -40.66 -11.83
N PRO A 163 11.32 -39.89 -12.31
CA PRO A 163 12.21 -39.16 -11.42
C PRO A 163 11.40 -38.17 -10.57
N SER A 164 11.72 -38.15 -9.29
CA SER A 164 11.27 -37.22 -8.26
C SER A 164 11.57 -35.75 -8.61
N MET A 165 10.89 -35.19 -9.62
CA MET A 165 10.85 -33.73 -9.89
C MET A 165 9.66 -33.04 -9.22
N PHE A 166 8.74 -33.82 -8.61
CA PHE A 166 7.57 -33.31 -7.87
C PHE A 166 7.69 -33.52 -6.36
N THR A 167 8.90 -33.44 -5.80
CA THR A 167 8.99 -33.03 -4.40
C THR A 167 8.50 -31.59 -4.36
N ARG A 168 7.21 -31.44 -4.02
CA ARG A 168 6.64 -30.20 -3.49
C ARG A 168 7.68 -29.71 -2.50
N SER A 169 8.41 -28.66 -2.87
CA SER A 169 9.22 -27.91 -1.93
C SER A 169 8.26 -27.61 -0.80
N GLN A 170 8.41 -28.32 0.32
CA GLN A 170 7.84 -27.84 1.55
C GLN A 170 8.40 -26.44 1.62
N SER A 171 7.52 -25.44 1.62
CA SER A 171 7.89 -24.06 1.89
C SER A 171 8.79 -24.14 3.12
N HIS A 172 10.10 -24.11 2.90
CA HIS A 172 11.05 -24.23 3.98
C HIS A 172 10.87 -22.88 4.64
N VAL A 173 10.04 -22.86 5.67
CA VAL A 173 9.84 -21.68 6.48
C VAL A 173 11.26 -21.32 6.90
N PRO A 174 11.81 -20.17 6.46
CA PRO A 174 13.20 -19.85 6.74
C PRO A 174 13.36 -19.85 8.25
N GLU A 175 14.53 -20.25 8.74
CA GLU A 175 14.78 -20.37 10.18
C GLU A 175 14.47 -19.06 10.95
N ARG A 176 14.42 -17.92 10.24
CA ARG A 176 13.86 -16.61 10.66
C ARG A 176 12.53 -16.67 11.43
N VAL A 177 11.69 -17.68 11.17
CA VAL A 177 10.37 -17.84 11.82
C VAL A 177 10.49 -18.53 13.19
N ARG A 178 11.70 -18.96 13.59
CA ARG A 178 11.94 -19.49 14.94
C ARG A 178 12.24 -18.39 15.98
N ASP A 179 12.47 -17.14 15.58
CA ASP A 179 12.66 -16.03 16.55
C ASP A 179 11.37 -15.61 17.29
N TYR A 180 10.20 -16.08 16.84
CA TYR A 180 9.00 -16.01 17.68
C TYR A 180 9.14 -16.81 18.99
N HIS A 181 10.13 -17.69 19.10
CA HIS A 181 10.47 -18.44 20.30
C HIS A 181 11.38 -17.69 21.29
N LEU A 182 11.62 -16.37 21.12
CA LEU A 182 12.12 -15.53 22.24
C LEU A 182 11.27 -15.75 23.51
N GLY A 183 9.98 -16.05 23.33
CA GLY A 183 9.02 -16.46 24.35
C GLY A 183 9.14 -17.90 24.89
N LEU A 184 9.67 -18.86 24.13
CA LEU A 184 9.46 -20.30 24.35
C LEU A 184 10.69 -21.05 24.89
N SER A 185 11.84 -20.40 25.02
CA SER A 185 13.07 -20.99 25.57
C SER A 185 13.10 -21.15 27.10
N SER A 186 12.01 -20.81 27.81
CA SER A 186 11.88 -21.11 29.24
C SER A 186 11.04 -22.36 29.47
N ALA A 187 11.58 -23.32 30.24
CA ALA A 187 10.87 -24.48 30.79
C ALA A 187 9.43 -24.14 31.23
N PRO A 188 8.46 -25.07 31.15
CA PRO A 188 7.06 -24.79 31.43
C PRO A 188 6.89 -24.16 32.81
N ARG A 189 6.70 -22.83 32.84
CA ARG A 189 6.29 -22.11 34.04
C ARG A 189 4.81 -22.40 34.24
N GLN A 190 4.47 -23.00 35.37
CA GLN A 190 3.10 -23.29 35.75
C GLN A 190 2.26 -22.02 35.64
N GLN A 191 1.26 -22.02 34.75
CA GLN A 191 0.32 -20.92 34.63
C GLN A 191 -0.35 -20.72 36.00
N ARG A 192 -0.38 -19.47 36.47
CA ARG A 192 -1.08 -19.13 37.72
C ARG A 192 -2.56 -19.48 37.54
N ILE A 193 -3.00 -20.51 38.26
CA ILE A 193 -4.34 -21.11 38.14
C ILE A 193 -5.45 -20.07 38.35
N ASP A 194 -5.18 -19.02 39.14
CA ASP A 194 -6.10 -17.92 39.44
C ASP A 194 -6.26 -16.89 38.31
N THR A 195 -5.38 -16.88 37.30
CA THR A 195 -5.39 -15.94 36.16
C THR A 195 -5.76 -16.59 34.82
N GLY A 196 -6.20 -17.85 34.84
CA GLY A 196 -6.59 -18.58 33.63
C GLY A 196 -7.76 -17.90 32.88
N PRO A 197 -7.90 -18.12 31.56
CA PRO A 197 -8.97 -17.53 30.74
C PRO A 197 -10.39 -17.82 31.25
N TRP A 198 -10.55 -18.89 32.03
CA TRP A 198 -11.81 -19.33 32.64
C TRP A 198 -12.11 -18.64 33.99
N THR A 199 -11.16 -17.95 34.62
CA THR A 199 -11.38 -17.28 35.91
C THR A 199 -11.90 -15.86 35.74
N VAL A 200 -12.68 -15.36 36.70
CA VAL A 200 -13.15 -13.98 36.71
C VAL A 200 -11.97 -13.00 36.67
N LYS A 201 -10.93 -13.25 37.47
CA LYS A 201 -9.70 -12.45 37.47
C LYS A 201 -9.00 -12.45 36.11
N GLY A 202 -8.88 -13.60 35.43
CA GLY A 202 -8.27 -13.69 34.10
C GLY A 202 -9.06 -12.95 33.03
N LYS A 203 -10.40 -13.02 33.08
CA LYS A 203 -11.28 -12.23 32.20
C LYS A 203 -11.13 -10.73 32.43
N THR A 204 -11.13 -10.28 33.69
CA THR A 204 -10.91 -8.87 34.05
C THR A 204 -9.51 -8.39 33.63
N SER A 205 -8.47 -9.20 33.82
CA SER A 205 -7.11 -8.87 33.35
C SER A 205 -7.03 -8.75 31.83
N ARG A 206 -7.71 -9.64 31.08
CA ARG A 206 -7.80 -9.56 29.62
C ARG A 206 -8.52 -8.28 29.17
N GLU A 207 -9.60 -7.90 29.83
CA GLU A 207 -10.33 -6.66 29.53
C GLU A 207 -9.48 -5.41 29.82
N LEU A 208 -8.74 -5.39 30.93
CA LEU A 208 -7.82 -4.31 31.26
C LEU A 208 -6.70 -4.17 30.21
N LEU A 209 -6.10 -5.28 29.79
CA LEU A 209 -5.10 -5.30 28.72
C LEU A 209 -5.70 -4.80 27.40
N GLY A 210 -6.88 -5.31 27.02
CA GLY A 210 -7.58 -4.90 25.81
C GLY A 210 -7.87 -3.39 25.78
N ARG A 211 -8.32 -2.81 26.90
CA ARG A 211 -8.56 -1.37 27.02
C ARG A 211 -7.26 -0.55 26.92
N ALA A 212 -6.18 -0.99 27.56
CA ALA A 212 -4.89 -0.31 27.50
C ALA A 212 -4.32 -0.33 26.06
N TRP A 213 -4.40 -1.48 25.40
CA TRP A 213 -3.90 -1.67 24.04
C TRP A 213 -4.73 -0.89 23.02
N ALA A 214 -6.05 -0.91 23.14
CA ALA A 214 -6.92 -0.09 22.29
C ALA A 214 -6.58 1.40 22.41
N LYS A 215 -6.34 1.90 23.64
CA LYS A 215 -5.90 3.29 23.85
C LYS A 215 -4.57 3.59 23.17
N ALA A 216 -3.56 2.73 23.35
CA ALA A 216 -2.25 2.92 22.73
C ALA A 216 -2.32 2.88 21.20
N CYS A 217 -3.01 1.88 20.65
CA CYS A 217 -3.16 1.69 19.21
C CYS A 217 -3.86 2.87 18.56
N HIS A 218 -4.98 3.32 19.12
CA HIS A 218 -5.73 4.46 18.56
C HIS A 218 -5.00 5.80 18.74
N ALA A 219 -4.22 5.98 19.82
CA ALA A 219 -3.47 7.21 20.05
C ALA A 219 -2.25 7.36 19.13
N VAL A 220 -1.59 6.25 18.77
CA VAL A 220 -0.35 6.25 17.97
C VAL A 220 -0.62 5.86 16.50
N GLY A 221 -1.86 5.50 16.15
CA GLY A 221 -2.24 5.14 14.78
C GLY A 221 -1.79 3.73 14.37
N ILE A 222 -1.73 2.78 15.32
CA ILE A 222 -1.41 1.37 15.04
C ILE A 222 -2.72 0.61 14.77
N PRO A 223 -2.92 0.01 13.60
CA PRO A 223 -4.10 -0.82 13.33
C PRO A 223 -4.12 -2.05 14.24
N GLY A 224 -5.31 -2.43 14.74
CA GLY A 224 -5.46 -3.58 15.65
C GLY A 224 -4.88 -4.90 15.09
N GLN A 225 -4.92 -5.10 13.78
CA GLN A 225 -4.32 -6.28 13.13
C GLN A 225 -2.79 -6.37 13.32
N LYS A 226 -2.09 -5.24 13.49
CA LYS A 226 -0.63 -5.25 13.74
C LYS A 226 -0.28 -5.88 15.08
N VAL A 227 -1.23 -5.91 16.01
CA VAL A 227 -1.09 -6.58 17.29
C VAL A 227 -1.07 -8.10 17.13
N ASP A 228 -1.68 -8.61 16.06
CA ASP A 228 -1.68 -10.05 15.77
C ASP A 228 -0.37 -10.56 15.18
N ASP A 229 0.50 -9.65 14.77
CA ASP A 229 1.83 -9.97 14.26
C ASP A 229 2.63 -10.79 15.28
N PRO A 230 3.27 -11.89 14.88
CA PRO A 230 3.91 -12.75 15.86
C PRO A 230 5.17 -12.11 16.48
N TYR A 231 5.83 -11.12 15.85
CA TYR A 231 6.94 -10.38 16.47
C TYR A 231 6.40 -9.41 17.50
N PHE A 232 5.26 -8.78 17.23
CA PHE A 232 4.57 -7.94 18.20
C PHE A 232 4.17 -8.76 19.44
N LYS A 233 3.61 -9.96 19.24
CA LYS A 233 3.29 -10.89 20.33
C LYS A 233 4.54 -11.32 21.11
N ALA A 234 5.63 -11.66 20.42
CA ALA A 234 6.89 -12.06 21.05
C ALA A 234 7.48 -10.92 21.90
N ALA A 235 7.51 -9.69 21.39
CA ALA A 235 8.00 -8.52 22.13
C ALA A 235 7.19 -8.27 23.42
N ILE A 236 5.88 -8.47 23.36
CA ILE A 236 5.01 -8.36 24.54
C ILE A 236 5.28 -9.48 25.54
N MET A 237 5.40 -10.73 25.08
CA MET A 237 5.74 -11.85 25.96
C MET A 237 7.09 -11.63 26.64
N GLU A 238 8.08 -11.11 25.91
CA GLU A 238 9.39 -10.78 26.45
C GLU A 238 9.28 -9.66 27.50
N THR A 239 8.52 -8.61 27.22
CA THR A 239 8.24 -7.53 28.19
C THR A 239 7.60 -8.08 29.47
N GLN A 240 6.65 -9.02 29.35
CA GLN A 240 6.01 -9.66 30.50
C GLN A 240 6.98 -10.54 31.31
N LYS A 241 7.94 -11.20 30.65
CA LYS A 241 8.96 -12.02 31.31
C LYS A 241 9.91 -11.20 32.16
N GLN A 242 10.35 -10.05 31.65
CA GLN A 242 11.32 -9.18 32.33
C GLN A 242 10.72 -8.50 33.58
N GLY A 243 9.40 -8.31 33.61
CA GLY A 243 8.68 -7.85 34.79
C GLY A 243 8.79 -6.35 35.07
N VAL A 244 8.31 -5.94 36.25
CA VAL A 244 8.25 -4.53 36.65
C VAL A 244 9.62 -4.07 37.17
N GLY A 245 10.14 -2.95 36.64
CA GLY A 245 11.40 -2.35 37.08
C GLY A 245 12.42 -2.13 35.96
N ILE A 246 12.22 -2.78 34.81
CA ILE A 246 13.04 -2.54 33.61
C ILE A 246 12.52 -1.31 32.87
N LYS A 247 13.45 -0.40 32.53
CA LYS A 247 13.14 0.76 31.70
C LYS A 247 12.91 0.29 30.26
N ILE A 248 11.73 0.57 29.73
CA ILE A 248 11.40 0.26 28.32
C ILE A 248 12.35 1.06 27.41
N PRO A 249 12.92 0.43 26.35
CA PRO A 249 13.74 1.12 25.38
C PRO A 249 13.04 2.32 24.76
N THR A 250 13.81 3.39 24.51
CA THR A 250 13.34 4.57 23.80
C THR A 250 13.29 4.33 22.29
N GLY A 251 12.48 5.10 21.56
CA GLY A 251 12.44 5.03 20.10
C GLY A 251 13.81 5.20 19.44
N ARG A 252 14.70 6.05 19.99
CA ARG A 252 16.07 6.22 19.49
C ARG A 252 16.95 4.98 19.68
N GLU A 253 16.74 4.23 20.76
CA GLU A 253 17.47 2.98 20.98
C GLU A 253 16.97 1.91 20.01
N ILE A 254 15.65 1.85 19.77
CA ILE A 254 15.02 0.93 18.81
C ILE A 254 15.49 1.23 17.38
N ASP A 255 15.37 2.49 16.93
CA ASP A 255 15.70 2.92 15.57
C ASP A 255 17.20 3.17 15.34
N GLY A 256 18.01 3.02 16.38
CA GLY A 256 19.46 3.20 16.34
C GLY A 256 20.17 1.89 16.66
N LYS A 257 20.59 1.74 17.91
CA LYS A 257 21.39 0.59 18.37
C LYS A 257 20.76 -0.76 17.99
N TYR A 258 19.47 -0.96 18.29
CA TYR A 258 18.82 -2.25 18.06
C TYR A 258 18.52 -2.49 16.58
N LEU A 259 18.29 -1.43 15.79
CA LEU A 259 18.23 -1.55 14.34
C LEU A 259 19.57 -2.00 13.76
N ASP A 260 20.69 -1.40 14.21
CA ASP A 260 22.03 -1.79 13.78
C ASP A 260 22.37 -3.25 14.15
N GLU A 261 21.89 -3.72 15.31
CA GLU A 261 22.01 -5.13 15.73
C GLU A 261 21.21 -6.06 14.81
N ASN A 262 19.95 -5.74 14.51
CA ASN A 262 19.12 -6.52 13.57
C ASN A 262 19.75 -6.57 12.16
N VAL A 263 20.33 -5.46 11.69
CA VAL A 263 21.00 -5.42 10.37
C VAL A 263 22.22 -6.35 10.36
N LYS A 264 23.05 -6.33 11.41
CA LYS A 264 24.23 -7.22 11.51
C LYS A 264 23.84 -8.70 11.57
N GLU A 265 22.76 -9.01 12.28
CA GLU A 265 22.22 -10.36 12.34
C GLU A 265 21.80 -10.84 10.93
N ILE A 266 21.02 -10.02 10.22
CA ILE A 266 20.61 -10.30 8.83
C ILE A 266 21.82 -10.42 7.89
N GLU A 267 22.84 -9.57 8.04
CA GLU A 267 24.06 -9.65 7.23
C GLU A 267 24.81 -10.98 7.46
N THR A 268 24.91 -11.42 8.73
CA THR A 268 25.52 -12.70 9.09
C THR A 268 24.75 -13.88 8.50
N GLU A 269 23.42 -13.81 8.49
CA GLU A 269 22.58 -14.81 7.83
C GLU A 269 22.78 -14.84 6.32
N ILE A 270 22.84 -13.67 5.68
CA ILE A 270 23.13 -13.56 4.24
C ILE A 270 24.50 -14.17 3.92
N GLU A 271 25.51 -14.00 4.78
CA GLU A 271 26.82 -14.62 4.58
C GLU A 271 26.81 -16.14 4.74
N LYS A 272 26.02 -16.69 5.68
CA LYS A 272 25.80 -18.14 5.78
C LYS A 272 25.10 -18.66 4.53
N TRP A 273 23.99 -18.02 4.15
CA TRP A 273 23.23 -18.37 2.96
C TRP A 273 24.07 -18.32 1.67
N LYS A 274 24.97 -17.35 1.53
CA LYS A 274 25.88 -17.28 0.37
C LYS A 274 26.78 -18.51 0.23
N LYS A 275 27.17 -19.15 1.33
CA LYS A 275 27.98 -20.38 1.30
C LYS A 275 27.15 -21.57 0.83
N ASP A 276 25.87 -21.60 1.20
CA ASP A 276 24.92 -22.65 0.79
C ASP A 276 24.44 -22.46 -0.66
N CYS A 277 24.60 -21.27 -1.24
CA CYS A 277 24.19 -20.94 -2.61
C CYS A 277 25.08 -21.53 -3.70
N ASP A 278 26.28 -22.01 -3.37
CA ASP A 278 27.20 -22.60 -4.34
C ASP A 278 26.60 -23.87 -4.98
N GLU A 279 25.61 -24.52 -4.33
CA GLU A 279 24.94 -25.72 -4.83
C GLU A 279 23.66 -25.43 -5.64
N CYS A 280 22.92 -24.36 -5.33
CA CYS A 280 21.56 -24.14 -5.85
C CYS A 280 21.42 -23.04 -6.91
N GLY A 281 22.45 -22.21 -7.12
CA GLY A 281 22.37 -21.01 -7.96
C GLY A 281 21.40 -19.96 -7.41
N VAL A 282 21.46 -18.73 -7.93
CA VAL A 282 20.65 -17.60 -7.45
C VAL A 282 19.90 -16.89 -8.59
N THR A 283 18.67 -16.49 -8.28
CA THR A 283 17.86 -15.59 -9.11
C THR A 283 17.96 -14.18 -8.56
N LEU A 284 18.50 -13.26 -9.36
CA LEU A 284 18.54 -11.84 -9.04
C LEU A 284 17.27 -11.15 -9.57
N MET A 285 16.49 -10.57 -8.68
CA MET A 285 15.32 -9.77 -9.02
C MET A 285 15.63 -8.29 -8.84
N CYS A 286 15.23 -7.47 -9.80
CA CYS A 286 15.39 -6.02 -9.75
C CYS A 286 14.07 -5.34 -10.08
N ASP A 287 13.65 -4.44 -9.20
CA ASP A 287 12.42 -3.69 -9.33
C ASP A 287 12.72 -2.20 -9.15
N SER A 288 12.29 -1.37 -10.09
CA SER A 288 12.37 0.08 -9.95
C SER A 288 11.00 0.70 -9.81
N TRP A 289 10.94 1.66 -8.90
CA TRP A 289 9.76 2.47 -8.70
C TRP A 289 10.15 3.94 -8.73
N THR A 290 9.41 4.72 -9.50
CA THR A 290 9.49 6.18 -9.49
C THR A 290 8.19 6.72 -8.93
N GLY A 291 8.27 7.34 -7.76
CA GLY A 291 7.12 7.93 -7.11
C GLY A 291 6.63 9.22 -7.78
N PRO A 292 5.43 9.70 -7.42
CA PRO A 292 4.84 10.93 -7.95
C PRO A 292 5.71 12.18 -7.74
N MET A 293 6.53 12.19 -6.68
CA MET A 293 7.52 13.25 -6.40
C MET A 293 8.84 13.10 -7.18
N ARG A 294 8.87 12.23 -8.21
CA ARG A 294 10.08 11.82 -8.95
C ARG A 294 11.15 11.18 -8.08
N ASN A 295 10.75 10.63 -6.94
CA ASN A 295 11.64 9.84 -6.12
C ASN A 295 11.81 8.46 -6.74
N SER A 296 12.97 8.23 -7.35
CA SER A 296 13.25 6.97 -8.03
C SER A 296 14.12 6.08 -7.18
N VAL A 297 13.71 4.82 -7.02
CA VAL A 297 14.38 3.84 -6.19
C VAL A 297 14.50 2.53 -6.97
N ILE A 298 15.65 1.87 -6.86
CA ILE A 298 15.91 0.56 -7.46
C ILE A 298 16.18 -0.45 -6.36
N ASN A 299 15.30 -1.43 -6.22
CA ASN A 299 15.41 -2.52 -5.26
C ASN A 299 16.06 -3.73 -5.90
N PHE A 300 16.92 -4.39 -5.13
CA PHE A 300 17.54 -5.67 -5.50
C PHE A 300 17.15 -6.73 -4.47
N LEU A 301 16.51 -7.78 -4.96
CA LEU A 301 16.07 -8.94 -4.21
C LEU A 301 16.79 -10.17 -4.78
N VAL A 302 17.08 -11.16 -3.95
CA VAL A 302 17.73 -12.39 -4.39
C VAL A 302 16.93 -13.58 -3.89
N TYR A 303 16.70 -14.54 -4.78
CA TYR A 303 16.00 -15.76 -4.47
C TYR A 303 16.93 -16.95 -4.66
N SER A 304 17.00 -17.83 -3.66
CA SER A 304 17.64 -19.15 -3.77
C SER A 304 17.05 -20.10 -2.74
N GLY A 305 16.98 -21.38 -3.09
CA GLY A 305 16.56 -22.44 -2.16
C GLY A 305 15.17 -22.24 -1.54
N GLY A 306 14.23 -21.58 -2.25
CA GLY A 306 12.89 -21.30 -1.72
C GLY A 306 12.75 -20.04 -0.87
N THR A 307 13.85 -19.31 -0.64
CA THR A 307 13.89 -18.12 0.23
C THR A 307 14.28 -16.88 -0.56
N MET A 308 13.60 -15.76 -0.26
CA MET A 308 13.88 -14.44 -0.82
C MET A 308 14.58 -13.56 0.22
N TYR A 309 15.66 -12.90 -0.21
CA TYR A 309 16.46 -11.97 0.58
C TYR A 309 16.45 -10.58 -0.05
N PHE A 310 16.25 -9.56 0.77
CA PHE A 310 16.47 -8.18 0.36
C PHE A 310 17.96 -7.87 0.41
N MET A 311 18.54 -7.50 -0.73
CA MET A 311 19.98 -7.25 -0.82
C MET A 311 20.32 -5.79 -0.57
N LYS A 312 19.63 -4.88 -1.26
CA LYS A 312 19.78 -3.43 -1.10
C LYS A 312 18.72 -2.66 -1.87
N SER A 313 18.55 -1.41 -1.49
CA SER A 313 17.87 -0.39 -2.29
C SER A 313 18.86 0.68 -2.73
N VAL A 314 18.66 1.26 -3.91
CA VAL A 314 19.51 2.30 -4.50
C VAL A 314 18.63 3.50 -4.82
N ASP A 315 18.96 4.64 -4.21
CA ASP A 315 18.39 5.92 -4.57
C ASP A 315 18.86 6.34 -5.98
N ALA A 316 17.89 6.73 -6.82
CA ALA A 316 18.05 7.14 -8.20
C ALA A 316 17.34 8.48 -8.53
N ILE A 317 16.97 9.29 -7.52
CA ILE A 317 16.26 10.58 -7.68
C ILE A 317 16.87 11.47 -8.78
N ASP A 318 18.19 11.70 -8.74
CA ASP A 318 18.90 12.61 -9.67
C ASP A 318 19.63 11.87 -10.81
N LYS A 319 19.20 10.65 -11.15
CA LYS A 319 19.90 9.81 -12.15
C LYS A 319 18.98 9.49 -13.31
N ILE A 320 19.49 9.72 -14.52
CA ILE A 320 18.88 9.16 -15.72
C ILE A 320 19.10 7.65 -15.64
N GLN A 321 18.00 6.90 -15.51
CA GLN A 321 18.02 5.43 -15.51
C GLN A 321 18.15 4.89 -16.93
N ASP A 322 19.21 5.31 -17.63
CA ASP A 322 19.56 4.72 -18.91
C ASP A 322 20.06 3.28 -18.72
N TYR A 323 20.14 2.55 -19.84
CA TYR A 323 20.63 1.17 -19.81
C TYR A 323 22.05 1.05 -19.25
N GLN A 324 22.89 2.09 -19.36
CA GLN A 324 24.27 2.07 -18.85
C GLN A 324 24.32 2.14 -17.33
N TYR A 325 23.49 3.01 -16.73
CA TYR A 325 23.35 3.14 -15.29
C TYR A 325 22.81 1.84 -14.68
N LEU A 326 21.73 1.30 -15.25
CA LEU A 326 21.13 0.03 -14.81
C LEU A 326 22.14 -1.12 -14.93
N LEU A 327 22.81 -1.25 -16.09
CA LEU A 327 23.87 -2.23 -16.31
C LEU A 327 24.95 -2.15 -15.23
N LYS A 328 25.44 -0.94 -14.91
CA LYS A 328 26.45 -0.74 -13.86
C LYS A 328 25.95 -1.21 -12.49
N LYS A 329 24.70 -0.91 -12.14
CA LYS A 329 24.12 -1.27 -10.83
C LYS A 329 23.85 -2.76 -10.72
N ILE A 330 23.24 -3.37 -11.74
CA ILE A 330 22.96 -4.81 -11.80
C ILE A 330 24.28 -5.58 -11.78
N LYS A 331 25.25 -5.20 -12.63
CA LYS A 331 26.58 -5.82 -12.66
C LYS A 331 27.27 -5.78 -11.31
N ALA A 332 27.20 -4.66 -10.59
CA ALA A 332 27.80 -4.56 -9.26
C ALA A 332 27.18 -5.57 -8.26
N VAL A 333 25.88 -5.84 -8.37
CA VAL A 333 25.22 -6.86 -7.53
C VAL A 333 25.60 -8.27 -7.97
N VAL A 334 25.60 -8.53 -9.28
CA VAL A 334 26.04 -9.83 -9.84
C VAL A 334 27.46 -10.18 -9.40
N MET A 335 28.40 -9.21 -9.46
CA MET A 335 29.76 -9.43 -9.00
C MET A 335 29.83 -9.66 -7.48
N LYS A 336 29.00 -8.97 -6.67
CA LYS A 336 28.91 -9.16 -5.21
C LYS A 336 28.37 -10.55 -4.83
N LEU A 337 27.50 -11.11 -5.66
CA LEU A 337 26.92 -12.44 -5.47
C LEU A 337 27.82 -13.57 -5.98
N GLY A 338 28.86 -13.25 -6.73
CA GLY A 338 29.62 -14.22 -7.52
C GLY A 338 28.89 -14.52 -8.82
N TYR A 339 29.44 -14.04 -9.94
CA TYR A 339 28.77 -14.15 -11.23
C TYR A 339 28.53 -15.61 -11.67
N HIS A 340 29.34 -16.57 -11.24
CA HIS A 340 29.12 -17.99 -11.51
C HIS A 340 27.85 -18.55 -10.86
N ASN A 341 27.43 -17.97 -9.73
CA ASN A 341 26.30 -18.46 -8.94
C ASN A 341 24.97 -17.86 -9.43
N VAL A 342 25.00 -16.72 -10.14
CA VAL A 342 23.78 -16.12 -10.70
C VAL A 342 23.37 -16.89 -11.94
N VAL A 343 22.20 -17.52 -11.91
CA VAL A 343 21.65 -18.31 -13.02
C VAL A 343 20.52 -17.57 -13.75
N GLN A 344 19.84 -16.65 -13.07
CA GLN A 344 18.67 -15.96 -13.61
C GLN A 344 18.63 -14.51 -13.14
N ILE A 345 18.21 -13.62 -14.04
CA ILE A 345 17.93 -12.21 -13.75
C ILE A 345 16.48 -11.91 -14.14
N VAL A 346 15.68 -11.37 -13.22
CA VAL A 346 14.29 -10.97 -13.44
C VAL A 346 14.15 -9.46 -13.23
N THR A 347 13.64 -8.76 -14.23
CA THR A 347 13.42 -7.30 -14.21
C THR A 347 12.05 -6.95 -14.77
N ASP A 348 11.64 -5.69 -14.69
CA ASP A 348 10.52 -5.19 -15.50
C ASP A 348 10.83 -5.27 -17.01
N ASN A 349 9.80 -5.00 -17.84
CA ASN A 349 9.90 -4.98 -19.30
C ASN A 349 10.40 -3.66 -19.89
N GLY A 350 10.93 -2.76 -19.06
CA GLY A 350 11.46 -1.48 -19.51
C GLY A 350 12.55 -1.68 -20.56
N SER A 351 12.52 -0.87 -21.63
CA SER A 351 13.49 -0.95 -22.72
C SER A 351 14.94 -0.84 -22.24
N ASN A 352 15.18 0.01 -21.24
CA ASN A 352 16.50 0.17 -20.62
C ASN A 352 16.95 -1.07 -19.84
N TYR A 353 16.04 -1.75 -19.13
CA TYR A 353 16.32 -3.00 -18.44
C TYR A 353 16.61 -4.12 -19.43
N LYS A 354 15.76 -4.29 -20.44
CA LYS A 354 15.96 -5.27 -21.51
C LYS A 354 17.34 -5.14 -22.13
N LYS A 355 17.71 -3.92 -22.57
CA LYS A 355 19.03 -3.66 -23.15
C LYS A 355 20.19 -3.91 -22.18
N ALA A 356 20.05 -3.52 -20.92
CA ALA A 356 21.08 -3.75 -19.91
C ALA A 356 21.27 -5.25 -19.62
N CYS A 357 20.17 -6.00 -19.54
CA CYS A 357 20.18 -7.44 -19.31
C CYS A 357 20.68 -8.22 -20.52
N GLU A 358 20.31 -7.84 -21.75
CA GLU A 358 20.85 -8.43 -22.98
C GLU A 358 22.39 -8.36 -23.02
N ILE A 359 22.95 -7.18 -22.74
CA ILE A 359 24.41 -6.99 -22.64
C ILE A 359 25.04 -7.86 -21.54
N LEU A 360 24.33 -8.09 -20.42
CA LEU A 360 24.82 -8.96 -19.35
C LEU A 360 24.78 -10.43 -19.75
N THR A 361 23.71 -10.89 -20.38
CA THR A 361 23.55 -12.28 -20.82
C THR A 361 24.49 -12.63 -21.96
N ASP A 362 24.82 -11.67 -22.85
CA ASP A 362 25.85 -11.86 -23.88
C ASP A 362 27.24 -12.06 -23.25
N ARG A 363 27.50 -11.34 -22.15
CA ARG A 363 28.76 -11.42 -21.41
C ARG A 363 28.85 -12.66 -20.53
N PHE A 364 27.72 -13.14 -20.02
CA PHE A 364 27.61 -14.27 -19.10
C PHE A 364 26.56 -15.26 -19.64
N PRO A 365 26.94 -16.12 -20.60
CA PRO A 365 25.98 -16.98 -21.33
C PRO A 365 25.22 -18.00 -20.46
N HIS A 366 25.70 -18.28 -19.25
CA HIS A 366 25.02 -19.16 -18.30
C HIS A 366 23.86 -18.46 -17.56
N MET A 367 23.74 -17.13 -17.66
CA MET A 367 22.66 -16.35 -17.07
C MET A 367 21.48 -16.24 -18.03
N ALA A 368 20.28 -16.57 -17.56
CA ALA A 368 19.04 -16.30 -18.28
C ALA A 368 18.41 -14.99 -17.79
N TRP A 369 18.04 -14.10 -18.71
CA TRP A 369 17.16 -12.98 -18.38
C TRP A 369 15.71 -13.36 -18.66
N GLN A 370 14.82 -13.01 -17.74
CA GLN A 370 13.38 -13.15 -17.92
C GLN A 370 12.65 -11.87 -17.49
N PRO A 371 11.59 -11.49 -18.23
CA PRO A 371 10.75 -10.39 -17.80
C PRO A 371 9.88 -10.79 -16.60
N CYS A 372 9.57 -9.82 -15.75
CA CYS A 372 8.65 -10.00 -14.65
C CYS A 372 7.27 -10.39 -15.17
N LEU A 373 6.75 -11.52 -14.70
CA LEU A 373 5.47 -12.07 -15.11
C LEU A 373 4.31 -11.10 -14.80
N ALA A 374 4.23 -10.61 -13.56
CA ALA A 374 3.18 -9.69 -13.13
C ALA A 374 3.16 -8.41 -13.98
N HIS A 375 4.34 -7.84 -14.23
CA HIS A 375 4.46 -6.66 -15.08
C HIS A 375 4.07 -6.97 -16.53
N THR A 376 4.45 -8.14 -17.06
CA THR A 376 4.09 -8.58 -18.41
C THR A 376 2.58 -8.72 -18.57
N ILE A 377 1.89 -9.39 -17.63
CA ILE A 377 0.43 -9.54 -17.67
C ILE A 377 -0.24 -8.17 -17.56
N ASN A 378 0.28 -7.27 -16.72
CA ASN A 378 -0.24 -5.92 -16.59
C ASN A 378 -0.13 -5.11 -17.91
N LEU A 379 0.95 -5.32 -18.68
CA LEU A 379 1.06 -4.73 -20.03
C LEU A 379 0.10 -5.39 -21.04
N MET A 380 -0.14 -6.70 -20.95
CA MET A 380 -1.16 -7.35 -21.78
C MET A 380 -2.56 -6.78 -21.49
N LEU A 381 -2.91 -6.61 -20.21
CA LEU A 381 -4.17 -5.99 -19.79
C LEU A 381 -4.26 -4.52 -20.21
N LYS A 382 -3.14 -3.79 -20.30
CA LYS A 382 -3.10 -2.45 -20.88
C LYS A 382 -3.56 -2.46 -22.34
N ASP A 383 -3.03 -3.39 -23.13
CA ASP A 383 -3.32 -3.45 -24.56
C ASP A 383 -4.74 -3.96 -24.84
N ILE A 384 -5.24 -4.91 -24.04
CA ILE A 384 -6.67 -5.32 -24.08
C ILE A 384 -7.58 -4.15 -23.70
N GLY A 385 -7.19 -3.36 -22.69
CA GLY A 385 -7.95 -2.17 -22.26
C GLY A 385 -8.11 -1.09 -23.34
N LYS A 386 -7.33 -1.12 -24.43
CA LYS A 386 -7.46 -0.23 -25.59
C LYS A 386 -8.42 -0.77 -26.67
N TRP A 387 -8.96 -1.98 -26.52
CA TRP A 387 -9.95 -2.48 -27.46
C TRP A 387 -11.24 -1.68 -27.31
N PRO A 388 -11.94 -1.32 -28.40
CA PRO A 388 -13.05 -0.38 -28.34
C PRO A 388 -14.13 -0.73 -27.30
N GLU A 389 -14.47 -2.01 -27.18
CA GLU A 389 -15.46 -2.52 -26.23
C GLU A 389 -14.99 -2.40 -24.78
N HIS A 390 -13.72 -2.73 -24.53
CA HIS A 390 -13.09 -2.62 -23.20
C HIS A 390 -12.92 -1.15 -22.81
N GLU A 391 -12.38 -0.34 -23.71
CA GLU A 391 -12.11 1.07 -23.51
C GLU A 391 -13.40 1.83 -23.20
N ALA A 392 -14.46 1.63 -24.00
CA ALA A 392 -15.75 2.29 -23.77
C ALA A 392 -16.34 1.92 -22.40
N CYS A 393 -16.26 0.65 -22.00
CA CYS A 393 -16.72 0.20 -20.69
C CYS A 393 -15.91 0.82 -19.56
N ILE A 394 -14.58 0.79 -19.66
CA ILE A 394 -13.66 1.34 -18.65
C ILE A 394 -13.88 2.85 -18.52
N GLN A 395 -13.89 3.59 -19.61
CA GLN A 395 -14.10 5.04 -19.61
C GLN A 395 -15.47 5.41 -19.04
N SER A 396 -16.54 4.69 -19.41
CA SER A 396 -17.86 4.92 -18.84
C SER A 396 -17.86 4.73 -17.32
N ALA A 397 -17.28 3.65 -16.82
CA ALA A 397 -17.22 3.38 -15.38
C ALA A 397 -16.35 4.41 -14.64
N GLN A 398 -15.17 4.74 -15.17
CA GLN A 398 -14.28 5.76 -14.62
C GLN A 398 -14.97 7.13 -14.57
N LYS A 399 -15.68 7.51 -15.63
CA LYS A 399 -16.44 8.78 -15.68
C LYS A 399 -17.49 8.86 -14.58
N ILE A 400 -18.24 7.78 -14.34
CA ILE A 400 -19.23 7.74 -13.26
C ILE A 400 -18.54 7.79 -11.89
N CYS A 401 -17.46 7.05 -11.71
CA CYS A 401 -16.73 7.06 -10.45
C CYS A 401 -16.11 8.42 -10.15
N SER A 402 -15.42 9.05 -11.10
CA SER A 402 -14.90 10.41 -10.94
C SER A 402 -16.00 11.38 -10.53
N TRP A 403 -17.20 11.28 -11.11
CA TRP A 403 -18.35 12.08 -10.72
C TRP A 403 -18.81 11.79 -9.27
N LEU A 404 -18.88 10.51 -8.86
CA LEU A 404 -19.26 10.11 -7.49
C LEU A 404 -18.30 10.68 -6.43
N TYR A 405 -17.00 10.74 -6.73
CA TYR A 405 -15.97 11.23 -5.81
C TYR A 405 -15.75 12.74 -5.88
N ASN A 406 -16.29 13.44 -6.89
CA ASN A 406 -16.10 14.89 -7.06
C ASN A 406 -16.78 15.72 -5.95
N SER A 407 -17.73 15.16 -5.19
CA SER A 407 -18.38 15.86 -4.09
C SER A 407 -18.40 15.02 -2.82
N ASN A 408 -17.88 15.56 -1.72
CA ASN A 408 -17.94 14.93 -0.39
C ASN A 408 -19.36 14.48 0.00
N SER A 409 -20.39 15.25 -0.39
CA SER A 409 -21.78 14.91 -0.11
C SER A 409 -22.24 13.71 -0.93
N LEU A 410 -21.90 13.66 -2.22
CA LEU A 410 -22.28 12.57 -3.12
C LEU A 410 -21.53 11.28 -2.77
N HIS A 411 -20.23 11.42 -2.48
CA HIS A 411 -19.38 10.34 -2.00
C HIS A 411 -19.91 9.73 -0.69
N SER A 412 -20.28 10.57 0.27
CA SER A 412 -20.89 10.10 1.53
C SER A 412 -22.19 9.35 1.30
N MET A 413 -23.07 9.85 0.42
CA MET A 413 -24.32 9.17 0.06
C MET A 413 -24.07 7.82 -0.60
N MET A 414 -23.13 7.75 -1.55
CA MET A 414 -22.73 6.51 -2.20
C MET A 414 -22.22 5.49 -1.17
N ARG A 415 -21.31 5.90 -0.28
CA ARG A 415 -20.75 5.00 0.76
C ARG A 415 -21.83 4.45 1.69
N GLN A 416 -22.80 5.28 2.07
CA GLN A 416 -23.94 4.84 2.89
C GLN A 416 -24.82 3.84 2.14
N ALA A 417 -25.07 4.09 0.86
CA ALA A 417 -25.90 3.24 0.01
C ALA A 417 -25.28 1.86 -0.28
N ILE A 418 -23.99 1.81 -0.66
CA ILE A 418 -23.31 0.55 -1.02
C ILE A 418 -22.65 -0.15 0.18
N GLY A 419 -22.66 0.51 1.34
CA GLY A 419 -22.17 0.05 2.63
C GLY A 419 -20.65 0.07 2.82
N ARG A 420 -19.87 0.49 1.81
CA ARG A 420 -18.40 0.56 1.84
C ARG A 420 -17.84 1.44 0.73
N GLU A 421 -16.52 1.53 0.65
CA GLU A 421 -15.80 2.23 -0.42
C GLU A 421 -15.67 1.35 -1.68
N LEU A 422 -15.49 1.98 -2.85
CA LEU A 422 -15.10 1.26 -4.08
C LEU A 422 -13.59 1.06 -4.14
N VAL A 423 -13.17 -0.02 -4.82
CA VAL A 423 -11.76 -0.17 -5.20
C VAL A 423 -11.43 0.90 -6.24
N LYS A 424 -10.53 1.85 -5.91
CA LYS A 424 -10.03 2.83 -6.87
C LYS A 424 -9.11 2.16 -7.88
N TRP A 425 -9.21 2.55 -9.14
CA TRP A 425 -8.23 2.14 -10.15
C TRP A 425 -6.95 2.98 -10.00
N ASN A 426 -5.82 2.42 -10.39
CA ASN A 426 -4.53 3.09 -10.45
C ASN A 426 -4.01 3.02 -11.89
N ALA A 427 -3.75 4.18 -12.48
CA ALA A 427 -3.24 4.30 -13.85
C ALA A 427 -1.94 3.51 -14.11
N THR A 428 -1.14 3.25 -13.08
CA THR A 428 0.13 2.52 -13.19
C THR A 428 -0.04 1.00 -13.18
N ARG A 429 -1.18 0.48 -12.73
CA ARG A 429 -1.48 -0.96 -12.66
C ARG A 429 -2.80 -1.25 -13.38
N PHE A 430 -2.76 -1.45 -14.69
CA PHE A 430 -3.93 -1.75 -15.54
C PHE A 430 -4.84 -2.86 -14.99
N GLY A 431 -4.29 -3.86 -14.30
CA GLY A 431 -5.09 -4.87 -13.59
C GLY A 431 -6.09 -4.28 -12.58
N THR A 432 -5.82 -3.09 -12.04
CA THR A 432 -6.72 -2.39 -11.11
C THR A 432 -7.94 -1.78 -11.78
N ASN A 433 -7.94 -1.51 -13.09
CA ASN A 433 -9.14 -1.10 -13.82
C ASN A 433 -10.21 -2.20 -13.72
N TYR A 434 -9.81 -3.44 -13.96
CA TYR A 434 -10.71 -4.58 -13.88
C TYR A 434 -11.10 -4.93 -12.43
N MET A 435 -10.24 -4.68 -11.43
CA MET A 435 -10.63 -4.74 -10.01
C MET A 435 -11.72 -3.74 -9.67
N PHE A 436 -11.57 -2.51 -10.17
CA PHE A 436 -12.53 -1.44 -10.01
C PHE A 436 -13.88 -1.82 -10.66
N LEU A 437 -13.87 -2.29 -11.91
CA LEU A 437 -15.09 -2.79 -12.58
C LEU A 437 -15.75 -3.91 -11.78
N LYS A 438 -14.99 -4.92 -11.34
CA LYS A 438 -15.50 -6.02 -10.52
C LYS A 438 -16.05 -5.55 -9.17
N SER A 439 -15.42 -4.55 -8.56
CA SER A 439 -15.92 -3.90 -7.33
C SER A 439 -17.27 -3.22 -7.56
N MET A 440 -17.44 -2.52 -8.69
CA MET A 440 -18.71 -1.92 -9.06
C MET A 440 -19.78 -2.98 -9.34
N PHE A 441 -19.44 -4.03 -10.10
CA PHE A 441 -20.35 -5.11 -10.45
C PHE A 441 -20.89 -5.84 -9.22
N LYS A 442 -20.02 -6.17 -8.26
CA LYS A 442 -20.43 -6.77 -6.97
C LYS A 442 -21.41 -5.90 -6.18
N LYS A 443 -21.52 -4.62 -6.52
CA LYS A 443 -22.39 -3.64 -5.87
C LYS A 443 -23.57 -3.20 -6.73
N LYS A 444 -23.81 -3.89 -7.86
CA LYS A 444 -24.88 -3.59 -8.84
C LYS A 444 -26.23 -3.35 -8.18
N ASP A 445 -26.70 -4.30 -7.36
CA ASP A 445 -28.04 -4.22 -6.75
C ASP A 445 -28.16 -3.02 -5.80
N GLN A 446 -27.10 -2.72 -5.02
CA GLN A 446 -27.09 -1.57 -4.13
C GLN A 446 -27.07 -0.24 -4.91
N PHE A 447 -26.31 -0.17 -6.01
CA PHE A 447 -26.33 1.00 -6.88
C PHE A 447 -27.70 1.23 -7.52
N MET A 448 -28.32 0.19 -8.07
CA MET A 448 -29.65 0.27 -8.66
C MET A 448 -30.70 0.73 -7.64
N ALA A 449 -30.72 0.11 -6.45
CA ALA A 449 -31.66 0.46 -5.40
C ALA A 449 -31.50 1.93 -4.95
N TRP A 450 -30.26 2.38 -4.79
CA TRP A 450 -29.96 3.76 -4.37
C TRP A 450 -30.34 4.80 -5.43
N LEU A 451 -30.03 4.55 -6.70
CA LEU A 451 -30.31 5.51 -7.78
C LEU A 451 -31.81 5.65 -8.08
N ILE A 452 -32.60 4.61 -7.80
CA ILE A 452 -34.07 4.65 -7.92
C ILE A 452 -34.72 5.35 -6.72
N SER A 453 -34.01 5.44 -5.60
CA SER A 453 -34.54 5.94 -4.34
C SER A 453 -34.95 7.43 -4.43
N PRO A 454 -36.05 7.83 -3.78
CA PRO A 454 -36.46 9.24 -3.76
C PRO A 454 -35.42 10.12 -3.06
N GLU A 455 -34.65 9.58 -2.12
CA GLU A 455 -33.56 10.27 -1.42
C GLU A 455 -32.47 10.73 -2.38
N PHE A 456 -32.13 9.93 -3.39
CA PHE A 456 -31.17 10.31 -4.41
C PHE A 456 -31.81 11.14 -5.54
N ARG A 457 -33.00 10.75 -6.03
CA ARG A 457 -33.68 11.43 -7.16
C ARG A 457 -34.06 12.89 -6.85
N ASN A 458 -34.33 13.21 -5.60
CA ASN A 458 -34.65 14.58 -5.18
C ASN A 458 -33.41 15.47 -5.00
N THR A 459 -32.20 14.92 -5.10
CA THR A 459 -30.97 15.70 -4.95
C THR A 459 -30.69 16.59 -6.16
N ARG A 460 -29.85 17.62 -5.94
CA ARG A 460 -29.28 18.42 -7.04
C ARG A 460 -28.41 17.59 -7.99
N PHE A 461 -27.84 16.49 -7.51
CA PHE A 461 -26.90 15.67 -8.28
C PHE A 461 -27.61 14.93 -9.43
N PHE A 462 -28.82 14.39 -9.18
CA PHE A 462 -29.64 13.76 -10.21
C PHE A 462 -30.03 14.71 -11.35
N LYS A 463 -30.17 16.01 -11.05
CA LYS A 463 -30.54 17.04 -12.06
C LYS A 463 -29.40 17.40 -13.01
N THR A 464 -28.16 17.03 -12.68
CA THR A 464 -27.00 17.28 -13.55
C THR A 464 -26.99 16.32 -14.73
N GLU A 465 -26.40 16.74 -15.85
CA GLU A 465 -26.18 15.86 -17.02
C GLU A 465 -25.45 14.57 -16.62
N MET A 466 -24.40 14.70 -15.80
CA MET A 466 -23.66 13.56 -15.28
C MET A 466 -24.48 12.65 -14.37
N GLY A 467 -25.37 13.21 -13.55
CA GLY A 467 -26.27 12.42 -12.69
C GLY A 467 -27.30 11.65 -13.50
N ARG A 468 -27.81 12.22 -14.61
CA ARG A 468 -28.67 11.50 -15.56
C ARG A 468 -27.92 10.40 -16.29
N TYR A 469 -26.73 10.71 -16.81
CA TYR A 469 -25.85 9.72 -17.43
C TYR A 469 -25.56 8.53 -16.50
N ALA A 470 -25.20 8.81 -15.24
CA ALA A 470 -24.94 7.77 -14.25
C ALA A 470 -26.20 6.94 -13.94
N PHE A 471 -27.37 7.58 -13.85
CA PHE A 471 -28.65 6.90 -13.67
C PHE A 471 -28.99 6.00 -14.86
N ASP A 472 -28.92 6.53 -16.08
CA ASP A 472 -29.24 5.78 -17.30
C ASP A 472 -28.28 4.59 -17.50
N SER A 473 -27.00 4.77 -17.18
CA SER A 473 -25.99 3.71 -17.23
C SER A 473 -26.22 2.66 -16.14
N MET A 474 -26.26 3.05 -14.87
CA MET A 474 -26.32 2.09 -13.74
C MET A 474 -27.71 1.50 -13.51
N CYS A 475 -28.77 2.03 -14.12
CA CYS A 475 -30.09 1.38 -14.15
C CYS A 475 -30.32 0.58 -15.45
N SER A 476 -29.41 0.64 -16.42
CA SER A 476 -29.48 -0.17 -17.65
C SER A 476 -28.91 -1.57 -17.43
N LEU A 477 -29.71 -2.61 -17.73
CA LEU A 477 -29.24 -3.98 -17.72
C LEU A 477 -28.13 -4.23 -18.76
N ASP A 478 -28.24 -3.60 -19.93
CA ASP A 478 -27.24 -3.75 -21.01
C ASP A 478 -25.88 -3.21 -20.58
N TRP A 479 -25.85 -2.09 -19.84
CA TRP A 479 -24.60 -1.55 -19.33
C TRP A 479 -23.90 -2.51 -18.36
N TRP A 480 -24.66 -3.12 -17.44
CA TRP A 480 -24.10 -4.12 -16.52
C TRP A 480 -23.71 -5.42 -17.21
N ASN A 481 -24.45 -5.86 -18.24
CA ASN A 481 -24.12 -7.04 -19.03
C ASN A 481 -22.81 -6.82 -19.81
N ASN A 482 -22.62 -5.63 -20.39
CA ASN A 482 -21.37 -5.26 -21.05
C ASN A 482 -20.20 -5.24 -20.06
N LEU A 483 -20.42 -4.68 -18.86
CA LEU A 483 -19.42 -4.64 -17.81
C LEU A 483 -19.05 -6.05 -17.31
N GLU A 484 -20.03 -6.94 -17.14
CA GLU A 484 -19.82 -8.36 -16.80
C GLU A 484 -19.04 -9.09 -17.89
N TRP A 485 -19.40 -8.87 -19.16
CA TRP A 485 -18.70 -9.45 -20.30
C TRP A 485 -17.21 -9.03 -20.31
N VAL A 486 -16.93 -7.73 -20.16
CA VAL A 486 -15.56 -7.20 -20.08
C VAL A 486 -14.77 -7.84 -18.92
N ILE A 487 -15.38 -8.00 -17.75
CA ILE A 487 -14.74 -8.67 -16.61
C ILE A 487 -14.43 -10.12 -16.94
N ASN A 488 -15.41 -10.86 -17.47
CA ASN A 488 -15.27 -12.29 -17.76
C ASN A 488 -14.21 -12.56 -18.84
N ASP A 489 -14.11 -11.67 -19.83
CA ASP A 489 -13.13 -11.76 -20.92
C ASP A 489 -11.68 -11.69 -20.41
N VAL A 490 -11.40 -10.84 -19.40
CA VAL A 490 -10.05 -10.74 -18.81
C VAL A 490 -9.83 -11.57 -17.54
N GLU A 491 -10.88 -12.17 -16.98
CA GLU A 491 -10.82 -12.88 -15.70
C GLU A 491 -9.69 -13.93 -15.66
N PRO A 492 -9.43 -14.74 -16.71
CA PRO A 492 -8.31 -15.68 -16.69
C PRO A 492 -6.96 -14.98 -16.51
N LEU A 493 -6.67 -13.94 -17.28
CA LEU A 493 -5.42 -13.17 -17.18
C LEU A 493 -5.31 -12.45 -15.83
N TYR A 494 -6.43 -11.92 -15.34
CA TYR A 494 -6.50 -11.27 -14.05
C TYR A 494 -6.22 -12.25 -12.89
N MET A 495 -6.76 -13.46 -12.95
CA MET A 495 -6.47 -14.51 -11.97
C MET A 495 -5.00 -14.93 -12.02
N PHE A 496 -4.40 -14.96 -13.21
CA PHE A 496 -2.96 -15.19 -13.33
C PHE A 496 -2.12 -14.09 -12.68
N LEU A 497 -2.51 -12.83 -12.91
CA LEU A 497 -1.84 -11.69 -12.31
C LEU A 497 -1.89 -11.79 -10.78
N ARG A 498 -3.04 -12.18 -10.21
CA ARG A 498 -3.18 -12.38 -8.76
C ARG A 498 -2.34 -13.54 -8.23
N PHE A 499 -2.19 -14.60 -9.01
CA PHE A 499 -1.29 -15.69 -8.68
C PHE A 499 0.17 -15.21 -8.66
N ALA A 500 0.58 -14.47 -9.71
CA ALA A 500 1.94 -13.93 -9.85
C ALA A 500 2.29 -12.88 -8.78
N ASP A 501 1.31 -12.06 -8.36
CA ASP A 501 1.46 -11.04 -7.31
C ASP A 501 1.31 -11.62 -5.89
N SER A 502 1.01 -12.92 -5.72
CA SER A 502 0.73 -13.48 -4.39
C SER A 502 1.99 -13.65 -3.55
N ASP A 503 1.89 -13.40 -2.24
CA ASP A 503 2.96 -13.60 -1.25
C ASP A 503 3.33 -15.09 -1.02
N LYS A 504 2.68 -16.01 -1.74
CA LYS A 504 3.15 -17.39 -1.82
C LYS A 504 4.42 -17.38 -2.67
N ASN A 505 5.36 -18.29 -2.46
CA ASN A 505 6.56 -18.40 -3.30
C ASN A 505 6.29 -19.42 -4.42
N PRO A 506 5.54 -19.10 -5.51
CA PRO A 506 5.36 -20.05 -6.59
C PRO A 506 6.72 -20.30 -7.24
N ASN A 507 7.05 -21.57 -7.45
CA ASN A 507 8.19 -21.89 -8.30
C ASN A 507 7.78 -21.78 -9.78
N LEU A 508 8.76 -21.78 -10.68
CA LEU A 508 8.50 -21.68 -12.12
C LEU A 508 7.61 -22.82 -12.66
N GLY A 509 7.62 -23.99 -12.01
CA GLY A 509 6.72 -25.11 -12.31
C GLY A 509 5.26 -24.77 -12.00
N ASP A 510 4.99 -24.16 -10.84
CA ASP A 510 3.65 -23.70 -10.47
C ASP A 510 3.14 -22.63 -11.45
N VAL A 511 4.02 -21.70 -11.86
CA VAL A 511 3.71 -20.70 -12.89
C VAL A 511 3.31 -21.36 -14.21
N THR A 512 4.07 -22.37 -14.64
CA THR A 512 3.83 -23.07 -15.91
C THR A 512 2.52 -23.86 -15.85
N LEU A 513 2.24 -24.52 -14.73
CA LEU A 513 0.98 -25.25 -14.52
C LEU A 513 -0.22 -24.31 -14.53
N GLU A 514 -0.12 -23.18 -13.83
CA GLU A 514 -1.22 -22.21 -13.78
C GLU A 514 -1.48 -21.61 -15.17
N TYR A 515 -0.42 -21.25 -15.90
CA TYR A 515 -0.52 -20.83 -17.29
C TYR A 515 -1.26 -21.85 -18.18
N GLN A 516 -0.91 -23.14 -18.07
CA GLN A 516 -1.59 -24.20 -18.83
C GLN A 516 -3.06 -24.35 -18.44
N ASN A 517 -3.38 -24.25 -17.14
CA ASN A 517 -4.75 -24.34 -16.64
C ASN A 517 -5.63 -23.20 -17.17
N MET A 518 -5.08 -21.99 -17.30
CA MET A 518 -5.86 -20.85 -17.82
C MET A 518 -5.92 -20.84 -19.33
N ARG A 519 -4.89 -21.32 -20.04
CA ARG A 519 -4.92 -21.41 -21.50
C ARG A 519 -6.05 -22.33 -22.00
N ASN A 520 -6.43 -23.32 -21.20
CA ASN A 520 -7.46 -24.31 -21.55
C ASN A 520 -8.88 -23.91 -21.10
N LYS A 521 -9.04 -22.77 -20.42
CA LYS A 521 -10.31 -22.19 -20.01
C LYS A 521 -10.62 -21.01 -20.91
#